data_AF-A0A6N7XPD5-F1
#
_entry.id   AF-A0A6N7XPD5-F1
#
_cell.length_a   1.000
_cell.length_b   1.000
_cell.length_c   1.000
_cell.angle_alpha   90.00
_cell.angle_beta   90.00
_cell.angle_gamma   90.00
#
_symmetry.space_group_name_H-M   'P 1'
#
loop_
_entity.id
_entity.type
_entity.pdbx_description
1 polymer ?
#
loop_
_entity_poly.entity_id
_entity_poly.type
_entity_poly.pdbx_seq_one_letter_code
_entity_poly.pdbx_strand_id
1 'polypeptide(L)'
;MNSLELKYGCNPNQKPARIFMKDGSDLPVEVLSGKPGYINFLDALNSWQLVKELKEATGLPAAASFKHVSPAGAAVGLPLSDVDRQIYFVKDDLEDPSPIACAYIRARGADRLSSYGDWAALSDTCDADVARYLKGEVSDGIIAPDFTPEALQILSAKKGGRYNVVKIDPTYVPAEKECKDVFGITFEQGHNFYKIDEDQLQNVVTSNKVFPEDAKRDLIVALIALKYTQSNSVAYAKGGQTIGVGAGQQSRIHCTRLAGNKADTWFLRQHPKVLSLPFVDGIRRANRDNAIDVYISEEHDDVLRDGEWQKWFKERPEVLTMDEKKAWIATQMGVALGSDAFFPFGDNVERAHKSGVSYIAEPGGSIRDDNVIETADKYGMVMAFTGMRLFHH
;
A
#
# COMPACT_ATOMS: atom_id res chain seq x y z
N MET A 1 -25.53 -15.78 6.82
CA MET A 1 -26.13 -14.53 7.37
C MET A 1 -26.24 -13.52 6.24
N ASN A 2 -27.43 -13.00 5.93
CA ASN A 2 -27.64 -12.11 4.77
C ASN A 2 -27.55 -10.60 5.08
N SER A 3 -27.48 -10.21 6.35
CA SER A 3 -27.38 -8.82 6.80
C SER A 3 -26.64 -8.74 8.14
N LEU A 4 -25.84 -7.69 8.32
CA LEU A 4 -25.13 -7.38 9.56
C LEU A 4 -25.40 -5.93 9.97
N GLU A 5 -25.95 -5.73 11.16
CA GLU A 5 -26.14 -4.40 11.75
C GLU A 5 -24.78 -3.81 12.18
N LEU A 6 -24.59 -2.52 11.91
CA LEU A 6 -23.38 -1.78 12.22
C LEU A 6 -23.68 -0.67 13.23
N LYS A 7 -22.67 -0.34 14.05
CA LYS A 7 -22.80 0.65 15.13
C LYS A 7 -23.28 2.03 14.64
N TYR A 8 -22.83 2.44 13.46
CA TYR A 8 -23.16 3.67 12.72
C TYR A 8 -22.54 3.58 11.31
N GLY A 9 -22.88 4.53 10.44
CA GLY A 9 -22.35 4.66 9.07
C GLY A 9 -20.93 5.23 9.04
N CYS A 10 -20.63 6.15 8.11
CA CYS A 10 -19.31 6.78 8.07
C CYS A 10 -18.99 7.58 9.34
N ASN A 11 -20.00 8.17 9.97
CA ASN A 11 -19.87 8.98 11.18
C ASN A 11 -20.86 8.55 12.28
N PRO A 12 -20.58 8.81 13.57
CA PRO A 12 -21.43 8.39 14.69
C PRO A 12 -22.88 8.86 14.65
N ASN A 13 -23.19 9.98 13.98
CA ASN A 13 -24.53 10.52 13.83
C ASN A 13 -25.35 9.84 12.71
N GLN A 14 -24.72 9.01 11.87
CA GLN A 14 -25.38 8.32 10.75
C GLN A 14 -25.88 6.95 11.22
N LYS A 15 -27.06 6.92 11.83
CA LYS A 15 -27.73 5.69 12.29
C LYS A 15 -29.16 5.63 11.75
N PRO A 16 -29.72 4.44 11.49
CA PRO A 16 -29.08 3.11 11.58
C PRO A 16 -28.07 2.87 10.45
N ALA A 17 -27.26 1.81 10.57
CA ALA A 17 -26.34 1.37 9.53
C ALA A 17 -26.26 -0.16 9.46
N ARG A 18 -26.07 -0.72 8.26
CA ARG A 18 -25.92 -2.16 8.03
C ARG A 18 -25.19 -2.44 6.72
N ILE A 19 -24.65 -3.64 6.57
CA ILE A 19 -24.31 -4.25 5.27
C ILE A 19 -25.26 -5.42 5.01
N PHE A 20 -25.69 -5.62 3.76
CA PHE A 20 -26.61 -6.68 3.38
C PHE A 20 -26.54 -6.98 1.88
N MET A 21 -26.95 -8.18 1.49
CA MET A 21 -27.11 -8.58 0.08
C MET A 21 -28.53 -8.25 -0.39
N LYS A 22 -28.67 -7.50 -1.50
CA LYS A 22 -29.97 -7.04 -2.01
C LYS A 22 -30.84 -8.15 -2.59
N ASP A 23 -30.21 -9.20 -3.12
CA ASP A 23 -30.85 -10.40 -3.66
C ASP A 23 -31.27 -11.40 -2.57
N GLY A 24 -30.95 -11.11 -1.30
CA GLY A 24 -31.25 -11.96 -0.16
C GLY A 24 -30.26 -13.09 0.09
N SER A 25 -29.17 -13.19 -0.69
CA SER A 25 -28.12 -14.19 -0.47
C SER A 25 -27.38 -13.96 0.86
N ASP A 26 -26.60 -14.95 1.28
CA ASP A 26 -25.71 -14.76 2.42
C ASP A 26 -24.56 -13.79 2.07
N LEU A 27 -24.11 -13.02 3.06
CA LEU A 27 -22.89 -12.23 2.98
C LEU A 27 -21.70 -13.17 2.77
N PRO A 28 -20.73 -12.84 1.90
CA PRO A 28 -19.55 -13.67 1.67
C PRO A 28 -18.52 -13.54 2.81
N VAL A 29 -18.88 -12.95 3.94
CA VAL A 29 -17.97 -12.68 5.07
C VAL A 29 -18.53 -13.23 6.37
N GLU A 30 -17.63 -13.75 7.20
CA GLU A 30 -17.90 -14.23 8.55
C GLU A 30 -17.02 -13.45 9.55
N VAL A 31 -17.63 -12.90 10.60
CA VAL A 31 -16.89 -12.20 11.67
C VAL A 31 -16.51 -13.22 12.74
N LEU A 32 -15.22 -13.58 12.78
CA LEU A 32 -14.67 -14.54 13.73
C LEU A 32 -14.34 -13.90 15.09
N SER A 33 -14.05 -12.60 15.10
CA SER A 33 -13.76 -11.83 16.31
C SER A 33 -14.03 -10.34 16.11
N GLY A 34 -14.30 -9.64 17.20
CA GLY A 34 -14.59 -8.21 17.19
C GLY A 34 -15.98 -7.85 16.67
N LYS A 35 -16.15 -6.59 16.27
CA LYS A 35 -17.39 -6.00 15.73
C LYS A 35 -17.01 -4.92 14.70
N PRO A 36 -16.70 -5.30 13.45
CA PRO A 36 -16.26 -4.35 12.43
C PRO A 36 -17.31 -3.27 12.17
N GLY A 37 -16.87 -2.02 11.97
CA GLY A 37 -17.73 -0.89 11.63
C GLY A 37 -17.92 -0.68 10.13
N TYR A 38 -18.64 0.37 9.74
CA TYR A 38 -18.90 0.70 8.34
C TYR A 38 -17.62 0.95 7.54
N ILE A 39 -16.75 1.82 8.04
CA ILE A 39 -15.46 2.12 7.39
C ILE A 39 -14.57 0.86 7.32
N ASN A 40 -14.63 0.01 8.35
CA ASN A 40 -13.87 -1.25 8.34
C ASN A 40 -14.28 -2.16 7.17
N PHE A 41 -15.56 -2.26 6.85
CA PHE A 41 -16.00 -3.03 5.68
C PHE A 41 -15.67 -2.35 4.35
N LEU A 42 -15.62 -1.01 4.29
CA LEU A 42 -15.11 -0.31 3.11
C LEU A 42 -13.63 -0.63 2.86
N ASP A 43 -12.80 -0.60 3.90
CA ASP A 43 -11.40 -1.01 3.82
C ASP A 43 -11.29 -2.51 3.48
N ALA A 44 -12.04 -3.37 4.17
CA ALA A 44 -11.96 -4.82 4.00
C ALA A 44 -12.30 -5.29 2.59
N LEU A 45 -13.39 -4.78 2.01
CA LEU A 45 -13.87 -5.26 0.70
C LEU A 45 -13.01 -4.74 -0.45
N ASN A 46 -12.45 -3.52 -0.36
CA ASN A 46 -11.50 -3.03 -1.36
C ASN A 46 -10.14 -3.74 -1.24
N SER A 47 -9.63 -3.88 -0.02
CA SER A 47 -8.35 -4.54 0.23
C SER A 47 -8.34 -6.02 -0.12
N TRP A 48 -9.46 -6.73 0.10
CA TRP A 48 -9.63 -8.12 -0.33
C TRP A 48 -9.50 -8.28 -1.84
N GLN A 49 -10.19 -7.45 -2.61
CA GLN A 49 -10.14 -7.52 -4.08
C GLN A 49 -8.73 -7.24 -4.58
N LEU A 50 -8.03 -6.25 -4.01
CA LEU A 50 -6.63 -5.97 -4.34
C LEU A 50 -5.75 -7.22 -4.17
N VAL A 51 -5.79 -7.87 -2.99
CA VAL A 51 -4.90 -9.02 -2.73
C VAL A 51 -5.30 -10.26 -3.54
N LYS A 52 -6.59 -10.44 -3.82
CA LYS A 52 -7.07 -11.49 -4.73
C LYS A 52 -6.50 -11.31 -6.13
N GLU A 53 -6.59 -10.10 -6.69
CA GLU A 53 -6.07 -9.82 -8.04
C GLU A 53 -4.54 -9.89 -8.10
N LEU A 54 -3.83 -9.43 -7.06
CA LEU A 54 -2.37 -9.62 -6.97
C LEU A 54 -1.98 -11.10 -7.02
N LYS A 55 -2.69 -11.94 -6.26
CA LYS A 55 -2.45 -13.39 -6.24
C LYS A 55 -2.72 -14.02 -7.60
N GLU A 56 -3.82 -13.65 -8.25
CA GLU A 56 -4.20 -14.15 -9.57
C GLU A 56 -3.20 -13.72 -10.66
N ALA A 57 -2.73 -12.47 -10.63
CA ALA A 57 -1.82 -11.92 -11.63
C ALA A 57 -0.37 -12.41 -11.49
N THR A 58 0.07 -12.67 -10.25
CA THR A 58 1.49 -13.00 -9.98
C THR A 58 1.74 -14.43 -9.55
N GLY A 59 0.70 -15.16 -9.14
CA GLY A 59 0.81 -16.48 -8.52
C GLY A 59 1.38 -16.48 -7.09
N LEU A 60 1.77 -15.32 -6.56
CA LEU A 60 2.42 -15.18 -5.25
C LEU A 60 1.41 -14.81 -4.17
N PRO A 61 1.56 -15.29 -2.92
CA PRO A 61 0.80 -14.77 -1.78
C PRO A 61 0.94 -13.25 -1.70
N ALA A 62 -0.15 -12.55 -1.43
CA ALA A 62 -0.22 -11.10 -1.48
C ALA A 62 -0.91 -10.54 -0.24
N ALA A 63 -0.52 -9.33 0.12
CA ALA A 63 -1.10 -8.62 1.25
C ALA A 63 -1.22 -7.13 1.00
N ALA A 64 -2.15 -6.50 1.72
CA ALA A 64 -2.36 -5.06 1.71
C ALA A 64 -2.56 -4.52 3.12
N SER A 65 -2.15 -3.27 3.31
CA SER A 65 -2.44 -2.45 4.49
C SER A 65 -3.29 -1.27 4.05
N PHE A 66 -4.56 -1.21 4.46
CA PHE A 66 -5.51 -0.18 4.05
C PHE A 66 -5.76 0.84 5.14
N LYS A 67 -5.95 2.08 4.73
CA LYS A 67 -6.38 3.17 5.59
C LYS A 67 -7.25 4.13 4.80
N HIS A 68 -8.45 4.43 5.29
CA HIS A 68 -9.37 5.38 4.64
C HIS A 68 -9.65 5.03 3.16
N VAL A 69 -9.94 3.75 2.90
CA VAL A 69 -10.36 3.22 1.60
C VAL A 69 -9.30 3.40 0.50
N SER A 70 -8.03 3.33 0.88
CA SER A 70 -6.88 3.26 -0.03
C SER A 70 -5.75 2.46 0.60
N PRO A 71 -4.91 1.79 -0.21
CA PRO A 71 -3.73 1.09 0.31
C PRO A 71 -2.71 2.11 0.83
N ALA A 72 -2.36 2.02 2.11
CA ALA A 72 -1.11 2.58 2.63
C ALA A 72 0.10 1.84 2.04
N GLY A 73 -0.07 0.55 1.75
CA GLY A 73 0.82 -0.22 0.88
C GLY A 73 0.25 -1.59 0.52
N ALA A 74 0.81 -2.20 -0.52
CA ALA A 74 0.49 -3.53 -1.00
C ALA A 74 1.75 -4.24 -1.49
N ALA A 75 1.79 -5.57 -1.36
CA ALA A 75 2.95 -6.35 -1.74
C ALA A 75 2.62 -7.82 -2.04
N VAL A 76 3.53 -8.48 -2.74
CA VAL A 76 3.61 -9.94 -2.91
C VAL A 76 4.70 -10.55 -2.04
N GLY A 77 4.58 -11.85 -1.79
CA GLY A 77 5.33 -12.61 -0.80
C GLY A 77 6.72 -13.04 -1.25
N LEU A 78 7.59 -12.07 -1.58
CA LEU A 78 9.01 -12.31 -1.82
C LEU A 78 9.78 -12.31 -0.49
N PRO A 79 10.84 -13.15 -0.35
CA PRO A 79 11.69 -13.14 0.83
C PRO A 79 12.18 -11.74 1.20
N LEU A 80 12.33 -11.49 2.50
CA LEU A 80 12.86 -10.23 3.03
C LEU A 80 14.39 -10.25 2.97
N SER A 81 15.00 -9.21 2.42
CA SER A 81 16.44 -8.97 2.56
C SER A 81 16.80 -8.54 3.97
N ASP A 82 18.08 -8.59 4.34
CA ASP A 82 18.55 -8.09 5.65
C ASP A 82 18.16 -6.62 5.90
N VAL A 83 18.17 -5.80 4.84
CA VAL A 83 17.73 -4.41 4.91
C VAL A 83 16.22 -4.33 5.17
N ASP A 84 15.40 -5.12 4.46
CA ASP A 84 13.95 -5.18 4.70
C ASP A 84 13.64 -5.54 6.16
N ARG A 85 14.34 -6.55 6.69
CA ARG A 85 14.18 -7.00 8.08
C ARG A 85 14.46 -5.87 9.06
N GLN A 86 15.52 -5.10 8.83
CA GLN A 86 15.87 -3.93 9.65
C GLN A 86 14.83 -2.82 9.55
N ILE A 87 14.50 -2.35 8.33
CA ILE A 87 13.60 -1.19 8.17
C ILE A 87 12.15 -1.49 8.55
N TYR A 88 11.76 -2.77 8.57
CA TYR A 88 10.43 -3.21 9.00
C TYR A 88 10.37 -3.76 10.42
N PHE A 89 11.50 -3.73 11.13
CA PHE A 89 11.63 -4.17 12.52
C PHE A 89 11.07 -5.59 12.72
N VAL A 90 11.41 -6.47 11.79
CA VAL A 90 11.17 -7.91 11.90
C VAL A 90 12.04 -8.40 13.05
N LYS A 91 11.42 -9.10 13.99
CA LYS A 91 12.10 -9.58 15.19
C LYS A 91 12.89 -10.84 14.87
N ASP A 92 13.91 -11.11 15.70
CA ASP A 92 14.77 -12.29 15.57
C ASP A 92 13.99 -13.61 15.76
N ASP A 93 12.87 -13.60 16.49
CA ASP A 93 11.99 -14.76 16.66
C ASP A 93 11.14 -15.08 15.41
N LEU A 94 11.22 -14.24 14.36
CA LEU A 94 10.66 -14.45 13.03
C LEU A 94 11.81 -14.60 12.01
N GLU A 95 12.71 -15.57 12.22
CA GLU A 95 13.93 -15.74 11.41
C GLU A 95 13.62 -15.92 9.91
N ASP A 96 12.66 -16.77 9.55
CA ASP A 96 12.21 -16.95 8.15
C ASP A 96 10.68 -16.81 8.06
N PRO A 97 10.16 -15.58 7.92
CA PRO A 97 8.71 -15.37 7.80
C PRO A 97 8.18 -16.13 6.58
N SER A 98 7.00 -16.74 6.73
CA SER A 98 6.28 -17.31 5.60
C SER A 98 6.08 -16.28 4.45
N PRO A 99 5.82 -16.72 3.20
CA PRO A 99 5.57 -15.81 2.10
C PRO A 99 4.43 -14.82 2.34
N ILE A 100 3.34 -15.23 2.99
CA ILE A 100 2.23 -14.33 3.30
C ILE A 100 2.60 -13.33 4.41
N ALA A 101 3.44 -13.73 5.37
CA ALA A 101 4.01 -12.82 6.36
C ALA A 101 4.95 -11.80 5.70
N CYS A 102 5.82 -12.24 4.77
CA CYS A 102 6.68 -11.35 4.00
C CYS A 102 5.86 -10.28 3.26
N ALA A 103 4.78 -10.70 2.58
CA ALA A 103 3.88 -9.79 1.89
C ALA A 103 3.29 -8.74 2.85
N TYR A 104 2.76 -9.17 4.00
CA TYR A 104 2.14 -8.22 4.94
C TYR A 104 3.15 -7.27 5.58
N ILE A 105 4.34 -7.77 5.93
CA ILE A 105 5.46 -6.96 6.46
C ILE A 105 5.82 -5.85 5.47
N ARG A 106 5.96 -6.19 4.18
CA ARG A 106 6.23 -5.22 3.10
C ARG A 106 5.08 -4.23 2.90
N ALA A 107 3.84 -4.70 2.84
CA ALA A 107 2.65 -3.88 2.62
C ALA A 107 2.48 -2.81 3.73
N ARG A 108 2.55 -3.22 5.01
CA ARG A 108 2.55 -2.29 6.15
C ARG A 108 3.79 -1.39 6.17
N GLY A 109 4.91 -1.95 5.71
CA GLY A 109 6.21 -1.32 5.72
C GLY A 109 6.37 -0.16 4.75
N ALA A 110 5.57 -0.09 3.69
CA ALA A 110 5.61 0.99 2.69
C ALA A 110 5.53 2.38 3.37
N ASP A 111 4.52 2.58 4.21
CA ASP A 111 4.31 3.78 5.00
C ASP A 111 3.76 3.40 6.39
N ARG A 112 4.65 3.36 7.38
CA ARG A 112 4.31 2.91 8.74
C ARG A 112 3.39 3.88 9.48
N LEU A 113 3.43 5.17 9.13
CA LEU A 113 2.56 6.18 9.75
C LEU A 113 1.14 6.06 9.20
N SER A 114 0.98 5.95 7.88
CA SER A 114 -0.32 5.72 7.26
C SER A 114 -0.93 4.37 7.69
N SER A 115 -0.09 3.36 7.95
CA SER A 115 -0.53 2.04 8.41
C SER A 115 -0.88 1.98 9.92
N TYR A 116 -0.80 3.09 10.65
CA TYR A 116 -1.20 3.13 12.05
C TYR A 116 -2.72 2.95 12.18
N GLY A 117 -3.15 1.80 12.72
CA GLY A 117 -4.57 1.42 12.75
C GLY A 117 -5.09 1.03 11.37
N ASP A 118 -4.28 0.36 10.56
CA ASP A 118 -4.67 -0.17 9.25
C ASP A 118 -5.73 -1.27 9.33
N TRP A 119 -6.32 -1.58 8.18
CA TRP A 119 -6.99 -2.84 7.90
C TRP A 119 -6.07 -3.73 7.06
N ALA A 120 -5.69 -4.90 7.58
CA ALA A 120 -4.87 -5.87 6.87
C ALA A 120 -5.74 -6.75 5.95
N ALA A 121 -5.28 -7.03 4.74
CA ALA A 121 -5.86 -8.04 3.86
C ALA A 121 -4.81 -9.03 3.39
N LEU A 122 -5.17 -10.31 3.31
CA LEU A 122 -4.31 -11.41 2.90
C LEU A 122 -4.99 -12.24 1.82
N SER A 123 -4.28 -12.60 0.75
CA SER A 123 -4.82 -13.48 -0.30
C SER A 123 -4.87 -14.96 0.09
N ASP A 124 -4.09 -15.34 1.11
CA ASP A 124 -3.90 -16.71 1.57
C ASP A 124 -4.26 -16.82 3.06
N THR A 125 -4.35 -18.05 3.57
CA THR A 125 -4.62 -18.33 4.98
C THR A 125 -3.67 -17.57 5.89
N CYS A 126 -4.22 -16.83 6.86
CA CYS A 126 -3.42 -16.16 7.87
C CYS A 126 -2.75 -17.20 8.78
N ASP A 127 -1.42 -17.22 8.77
CA ASP A 127 -0.62 -18.06 9.64
C ASP A 127 -0.16 -17.36 10.93
N ALA A 128 0.57 -18.10 11.75
CA ALA A 128 1.08 -17.61 13.02
C ALA A 128 2.13 -16.51 12.86
N ASP A 129 2.88 -16.48 11.75
CA ASP A 129 3.93 -15.48 11.52
C ASP A 129 3.34 -14.10 11.25
N VAL A 130 2.31 -14.05 10.38
CA VAL A 130 1.52 -12.82 10.19
C VAL A 130 0.95 -12.37 11.52
N ALA A 131 0.33 -13.29 12.27
CA ALA A 131 -0.30 -12.97 13.54
C ALA A 131 0.69 -12.46 14.60
N ARG A 132 1.88 -13.06 14.70
CA ARG A 132 2.96 -12.65 15.64
C ARG A 132 3.52 -11.28 15.29
N TYR A 133 3.75 -11.00 14.01
CA TYR A 133 4.19 -9.68 13.56
C TYR A 133 3.11 -8.63 13.88
N LEU A 134 1.87 -8.89 13.44
CA LEU A 134 0.73 -7.99 13.63
C LEU A 134 0.39 -7.77 15.10
N LYS A 135 0.62 -8.75 16.00
CA LYS A 135 0.39 -8.64 17.45
C LYS A 135 1.04 -7.40 18.06
N GLY A 136 2.26 -7.06 17.65
CA GLY A 136 3.00 -5.89 18.16
C GLY A 136 2.55 -4.55 17.58
N GLU A 137 1.75 -4.57 16.53
CA GLU A 137 1.39 -3.40 15.73
C GLU A 137 -0.01 -2.86 16.07
N VAL A 138 -0.23 -1.56 15.84
CA VAL A 138 -1.56 -0.96 15.94
C VAL A 138 -2.29 -1.14 14.61
N SER A 139 -3.39 -1.90 14.65
CA SER A 139 -4.23 -2.26 13.51
C SER A 139 -5.70 -2.31 13.94
N ASP A 140 -6.62 -2.05 13.04
CA ASP A 140 -8.08 -2.05 13.26
C ASP A 140 -8.75 -3.37 12.92
N GLY A 141 -8.19 -4.16 12.02
CA GLY A 141 -8.69 -5.51 11.73
C GLY A 141 -7.93 -6.18 10.60
N ILE A 142 -8.35 -7.41 10.31
CA ILE A 142 -7.78 -8.25 9.26
C ILE A 142 -8.87 -9.01 8.51
N ILE A 143 -8.73 -9.14 7.20
CA ILE A 143 -9.53 -9.99 6.32
C ILE A 143 -8.64 -11.01 5.60
N ALA A 144 -9.05 -12.28 5.58
CA ALA A 144 -8.34 -13.37 4.90
C ALA A 144 -9.32 -14.49 4.51
N PRO A 145 -8.98 -15.38 3.56
CA PRO A 145 -9.85 -16.49 3.18
C PRO A 145 -9.96 -17.55 4.29
N ASP A 146 -8.94 -17.68 5.13
CA ASP A 146 -8.95 -18.54 6.30
C ASP A 146 -7.90 -18.13 7.35
N PHE A 147 -7.95 -18.74 8.53
CA PHE A 147 -6.99 -18.52 9.62
C PHE A 147 -6.57 -19.85 10.25
N THR A 148 -5.27 -20.02 10.52
CA THR A 148 -4.85 -21.16 11.35
C THR A 148 -5.36 -20.99 12.80
N PRO A 149 -5.55 -22.09 13.57
CA PRO A 149 -6.00 -22.00 14.95
C PRO A 149 -5.09 -21.11 15.83
N GLU A 150 -3.77 -21.21 15.64
CA GLU A 150 -2.81 -20.37 16.37
C GLU A 150 -2.92 -18.90 15.97
N ALA A 151 -3.03 -18.59 14.68
CA ALA A 151 -3.19 -17.22 14.20
C ALA A 151 -4.45 -16.58 14.78
N LEU A 152 -5.58 -17.30 14.71
CA LEU A 152 -6.87 -16.83 15.24
C LEU A 152 -6.79 -16.58 16.76
N GLN A 153 -6.12 -17.46 17.51
CA GLN A 153 -5.91 -17.26 18.95
C GLN A 153 -5.10 -15.99 19.25
N ILE A 154 -3.98 -15.78 18.55
CA ILE A 154 -3.13 -14.60 18.73
C ILE A 154 -3.88 -13.32 18.39
N LEU A 155 -4.57 -13.29 17.24
CA LEU A 155 -5.26 -12.11 16.73
C LEU A 155 -6.47 -11.76 17.60
N SER A 156 -7.26 -12.76 18.02
CA SER A 156 -8.44 -12.55 18.86
C SER A 156 -8.09 -11.96 20.22
N ALA A 157 -6.88 -12.20 20.74
CA ALA A 157 -6.42 -11.60 22.00
C ALA A 157 -6.09 -10.09 21.87
N LYS A 158 -5.84 -9.57 20.67
CA LYS A 158 -5.49 -8.14 20.47
C LYS A 158 -6.65 -7.23 20.89
N LYS A 159 -6.29 -6.00 21.27
CA LYS A 159 -7.24 -4.96 21.75
C LYS A 159 -8.14 -5.44 22.90
N GLY A 160 -7.64 -6.36 23.74
CA GLY A 160 -8.38 -6.92 24.86
C GLY A 160 -9.61 -7.71 24.41
N GLY A 161 -9.45 -8.58 23.41
CA GLY A 161 -10.54 -9.43 22.92
C GLY A 161 -11.44 -8.78 21.86
N ARG A 162 -11.08 -7.60 21.34
CA ARG A 162 -11.95 -6.77 20.48
C ARG A 162 -11.38 -6.50 19.10
N TYR A 163 -10.26 -7.14 18.74
CA TYR A 163 -9.69 -6.99 17.41
C TYR A 163 -10.57 -7.68 16.37
N ASN A 164 -10.77 -7.00 15.25
CA ASN A 164 -11.66 -7.49 14.20
C ASN A 164 -10.95 -8.54 13.36
N VAL A 165 -11.54 -9.73 13.25
CA VAL A 165 -11.05 -10.82 12.40
C VAL A 165 -12.20 -11.24 11.49
N VAL A 166 -12.03 -11.07 10.19
CA VAL A 166 -13.05 -11.35 9.18
C VAL A 166 -12.55 -12.43 8.23
N LYS A 167 -13.29 -13.52 8.11
CA LYS A 167 -13.09 -14.54 7.08
C LYS A 167 -13.94 -14.20 5.85
N ILE A 168 -13.40 -14.38 4.65
CA ILE A 168 -14.13 -14.16 3.40
C ILE A 168 -14.14 -15.43 2.55
N ASP A 169 -15.27 -15.72 1.90
CA ASP A 169 -15.36 -16.77 0.89
C ASP A 169 -14.54 -16.36 -0.34
N PRO A 170 -13.43 -17.05 -0.66
CA PRO A 170 -12.60 -16.66 -1.80
C PRO A 170 -13.27 -16.91 -3.16
N THR A 171 -14.29 -17.78 -3.19
CA THR A 171 -15.03 -18.15 -4.40
C THR A 171 -16.12 -17.15 -4.76
N TYR A 172 -16.47 -16.24 -3.84
CA TYR A 172 -17.44 -15.19 -4.11
C TYR A 172 -17.00 -14.28 -5.25
N VAL A 173 -17.97 -13.95 -6.11
CA VAL A 173 -17.85 -12.98 -7.21
C VAL A 173 -18.98 -11.97 -7.07
N PRO A 174 -18.68 -10.65 -7.09
CA PRO A 174 -19.71 -9.63 -7.00
C PRO A 174 -20.62 -9.60 -8.24
N ALA A 175 -21.80 -9.00 -8.08
CA ALA A 175 -22.72 -8.80 -9.20
C ALA A 175 -22.10 -7.92 -10.30
N GLU A 176 -22.53 -8.13 -11.55
CA GLU A 176 -21.98 -7.39 -12.69
C GLU A 176 -22.28 -5.89 -12.67
N LYS A 177 -23.35 -5.50 -11.97
CA LYS A 177 -23.77 -4.12 -11.81
C LYS A 177 -23.65 -3.71 -10.35
N GLU A 178 -23.20 -2.49 -10.14
CA GLU A 178 -23.15 -1.85 -8.84
C GLU A 178 -23.95 -0.55 -8.85
N CYS A 179 -24.51 -0.21 -7.68
CA CYS A 179 -25.26 1.03 -7.49
C CYS A 179 -24.72 1.81 -6.30
N LYS A 180 -24.68 3.13 -6.42
CA LYS A 180 -24.31 4.06 -5.35
C LYS A 180 -25.31 5.21 -5.33
N ASP A 181 -25.78 5.59 -4.15
CA ASP A 181 -26.62 6.78 -4.00
C ASP A 181 -25.74 8.00 -3.73
N VAL A 182 -25.93 9.06 -4.51
CA VAL A 182 -25.28 10.36 -4.32
C VAL A 182 -26.37 11.43 -4.30
N PHE A 183 -26.49 12.14 -3.18
CA PHE A 183 -27.52 13.17 -2.99
C PHE A 183 -28.95 12.67 -3.25
N GLY A 184 -29.24 11.41 -2.88
CA GLY A 184 -30.54 10.78 -3.08
C GLY A 184 -30.83 10.31 -4.51
N ILE A 185 -29.87 10.44 -5.43
CA ILE A 185 -29.95 9.95 -6.81
C ILE A 185 -29.14 8.66 -6.90
N THR A 186 -29.73 7.61 -7.46
CA THR A 186 -29.05 6.33 -7.68
C THR A 186 -28.25 6.35 -8.98
N PHE A 187 -26.95 6.13 -8.86
CA PHE A 187 -26.02 5.88 -9.96
C PHE A 187 -25.92 4.36 -10.15
N GLU A 188 -25.92 3.90 -11.40
CA GLU A 188 -25.71 2.49 -11.77
C GLU A 188 -24.59 2.42 -12.81
N GLN A 189 -23.66 1.47 -12.61
CA GLN A 189 -22.58 1.18 -13.55
C GLN A 189 -22.22 -0.32 -13.53
N GLY A 190 -21.42 -0.77 -14.49
CA GLY A 190 -20.81 -2.09 -14.43
C GLY A 190 -19.68 -2.13 -13.39
N HIS A 191 -19.50 -3.26 -12.73
CA HIS A 191 -18.37 -3.49 -11.83
C HIS A 191 -17.06 -3.54 -12.62
N ASN A 192 -15.96 -3.05 -12.03
CA ASN A 192 -14.66 -3.00 -12.68
C ASN A 192 -13.94 -4.36 -12.65
N PHE A 193 -14.36 -5.29 -13.53
CA PHE A 193 -13.70 -6.59 -13.75
C PHE A 193 -12.46 -6.52 -14.65
N TYR A 194 -11.93 -5.33 -14.93
CA TYR A 194 -10.74 -5.23 -15.77
C TYR A 194 -9.57 -5.99 -15.13
N LYS A 195 -9.09 -7.03 -15.81
CA LYS A 195 -7.98 -7.85 -15.35
C LYS A 195 -6.66 -7.15 -15.64
N ILE A 196 -5.79 -7.10 -14.65
CA ILE A 196 -4.43 -6.57 -14.78
C ILE A 196 -3.44 -7.74 -14.74
N ASP A 197 -2.66 -7.89 -15.80
CA ASP A 197 -1.60 -8.86 -16.01
C ASP A 197 -0.53 -8.30 -16.96
N GLU A 198 0.39 -9.15 -17.43
CA GLU A 198 1.48 -8.71 -18.33
C GLU A 198 0.99 -8.20 -19.70
N ASP A 199 -0.25 -8.52 -20.12
CA ASP A 199 -0.73 -8.13 -21.44
C ASP A 199 -0.83 -6.60 -21.57
N GLN A 200 -1.06 -5.89 -20.47
CA GLN A 200 -1.09 -4.42 -20.47
C GLN A 200 0.28 -3.78 -20.63
N LEU A 201 1.37 -4.56 -20.56
CA LEU A 201 2.74 -4.07 -20.71
C LEU A 201 3.29 -4.29 -22.13
N GLN A 202 2.50 -4.84 -23.05
CA GLN A 202 2.95 -5.18 -24.41
C GLN A 202 3.17 -3.97 -25.31
N ASN A 203 2.37 -2.89 -25.14
CA ASN A 203 2.46 -1.70 -25.97
C ASN A 203 3.55 -0.75 -25.47
N VAL A 204 4.81 -1.13 -25.69
CA VAL A 204 5.98 -0.33 -25.29
C VAL A 204 6.23 0.80 -26.27
N VAL A 205 6.14 2.04 -25.81
CA VAL A 205 6.17 3.24 -26.68
C VAL A 205 7.54 3.91 -26.78
N THR A 206 8.39 3.76 -25.75
CA THR A 206 9.77 4.29 -25.69
C THR A 206 10.74 3.56 -26.59
N SER A 207 11.86 4.18 -26.95
CA SER A 207 12.96 3.59 -27.71
C SER A 207 13.57 2.37 -27.01
N ASN A 208 13.72 2.41 -25.68
CA ASN A 208 14.05 1.22 -24.89
C ASN A 208 12.79 0.35 -24.73
N LYS A 209 12.89 -0.92 -25.14
CA LYS A 209 11.77 -1.88 -25.23
C LYS A 209 11.79 -2.98 -24.16
N VAL A 210 12.79 -3.00 -23.27
CA VAL A 210 13.05 -4.16 -22.41
C VAL A 210 12.46 -3.94 -21.01
N PHE A 211 11.40 -4.68 -20.68
CA PHE A 211 10.97 -4.86 -19.29
C PHE A 211 11.60 -6.13 -18.69
N PRO A 212 12.47 -6.01 -17.69
CA PRO A 212 12.84 -7.14 -16.85
C PRO A 212 11.64 -7.72 -16.09
N GLU A 213 11.69 -9.01 -15.75
CA GLU A 213 10.59 -9.71 -15.08
C GLU A 213 10.23 -9.13 -13.71
N ASP A 214 11.22 -8.66 -12.96
CA ASP A 214 10.98 -7.95 -11.69
C ASP A 214 10.28 -6.61 -11.90
N ALA A 215 10.64 -5.86 -12.95
CA ALA A 215 9.96 -4.63 -13.33
C ALA A 215 8.50 -4.86 -13.73
N LYS A 216 8.21 -5.91 -14.51
CA LYS A 216 6.83 -6.27 -14.87
C LYS A 216 5.99 -6.58 -13.64
N ARG A 217 6.51 -7.42 -12.73
CA ARG A 217 5.85 -7.73 -11.46
C ARG A 217 5.59 -6.46 -10.66
N ASP A 218 6.56 -5.56 -10.57
CA ASP A 218 6.43 -4.32 -9.79
C ASP A 218 5.41 -3.36 -10.43
N LEU A 219 5.33 -3.30 -11.77
CA LEU A 219 4.28 -2.57 -12.49
C LEU A 219 2.89 -3.18 -12.26
N ILE A 220 2.76 -4.50 -12.28
CA ILE A 220 1.49 -5.19 -11.95
C ILE A 220 1.07 -4.85 -10.51
N VAL A 221 2.00 -4.90 -9.55
CA VAL A 221 1.74 -4.48 -8.16
C VAL A 221 1.25 -3.04 -8.09
N ALA A 222 1.91 -2.11 -8.80
CA ALA A 222 1.51 -0.71 -8.84
C ALA A 222 0.11 -0.52 -9.47
N LEU A 223 -0.15 -1.11 -10.63
CA LEU A 223 -1.42 -0.95 -11.36
C LEU A 223 -2.60 -1.55 -10.58
N ILE A 224 -2.44 -2.73 -9.99
CA ILE A 224 -3.48 -3.33 -9.14
C ILE A 224 -3.71 -2.50 -7.87
N ALA A 225 -2.65 -1.97 -7.25
CA ALA A 225 -2.84 -1.04 -6.14
C ALA A 225 -3.65 0.21 -6.54
N LEU A 226 -3.38 0.77 -7.72
CA LEU A 226 -4.06 1.96 -8.23
C LEU A 226 -5.54 1.72 -8.55
N LYS A 227 -5.90 0.54 -9.05
CA LYS A 227 -7.29 0.14 -9.29
C LYS A 227 -8.18 0.26 -8.05
N TYR A 228 -7.59 0.14 -6.86
CA TYR A 228 -8.26 0.22 -5.55
C TYR A 228 -7.80 1.41 -4.69
N THR A 229 -7.21 2.43 -5.31
CA THR A 229 -6.80 3.67 -4.64
C THR A 229 -7.73 4.81 -5.06
N GLN A 230 -8.24 5.59 -4.10
CA GLN A 230 -9.09 6.75 -4.40
C GLN A 230 -8.39 7.69 -5.40
N SER A 231 -9.08 8.06 -6.47
CA SER A 231 -8.49 8.82 -7.58
C SER A 231 -8.40 10.34 -7.33
N ASN A 232 -7.46 11.04 -7.96
CA ASN A 232 -6.42 10.50 -8.85
C ASN A 232 -5.26 9.90 -8.05
N SER A 233 -4.66 8.85 -8.60
CA SER A 233 -3.63 8.06 -7.91
C SER A 233 -2.38 7.77 -8.76
N VAL A 234 -1.23 7.68 -8.08
CA VAL A 234 0.09 7.31 -8.65
C VAL A 234 0.80 6.41 -7.66
N ALA A 235 1.41 5.32 -8.13
CA ALA A 235 2.08 4.35 -7.29
C ALA A 235 3.49 4.06 -7.80
N TYR A 236 4.46 4.14 -6.89
CA TYR A 236 5.84 3.71 -7.08
C TYR A 236 5.98 2.33 -6.43
N ALA A 237 6.60 1.39 -7.13
CA ALA A 237 6.80 0.03 -6.67
C ALA A 237 8.23 -0.45 -6.94
N LYS A 238 8.73 -1.28 -6.04
CA LYS A 238 10.05 -1.93 -6.16
C LYS A 238 10.09 -3.19 -5.30
N GLY A 239 10.67 -4.26 -5.80
CA GLY A 239 10.90 -5.49 -5.03
C GLY A 239 9.59 -6.20 -4.62
N GLY A 240 8.59 -6.16 -5.48
CA GLY A 240 7.29 -6.80 -5.26
C GLY A 240 6.37 -6.05 -4.30
N GLN A 241 6.61 -4.76 -4.04
CA GLN A 241 5.78 -3.95 -3.15
C GLN A 241 5.65 -2.51 -3.64
N THR A 242 4.57 -1.84 -3.23
CA THR A 242 4.49 -0.39 -3.29
C THR A 242 5.49 0.22 -2.30
N ILE A 243 6.17 1.28 -2.71
CA ILE A 243 7.08 2.07 -1.88
C ILE A 243 6.61 3.53 -1.74
N GLY A 244 5.66 3.98 -2.56
CA GLY A 244 5.00 5.26 -2.42
C GLY A 244 3.66 5.29 -3.16
N VAL A 245 2.57 5.64 -2.48
CA VAL A 245 1.22 5.71 -3.06
C VAL A 245 0.63 7.10 -2.81
N GLY A 246 0.21 7.75 -3.89
CA GLY A 246 -0.58 8.98 -3.85
C GLY A 246 -2.04 8.67 -4.13
N ALA A 247 -2.94 9.26 -3.33
CA ALA A 247 -4.38 9.00 -3.39
C ALA A 247 -5.17 10.31 -3.24
N GLY A 248 -6.34 10.37 -3.88
CA GLY A 248 -7.32 11.44 -3.71
C GLY A 248 -6.87 12.82 -4.20
N GLN A 249 -5.86 12.89 -5.08
CA GLN A 249 -5.29 14.15 -5.55
C GLN A 249 -6.02 14.66 -6.80
N GLN A 250 -6.04 15.98 -7.03
CA GLN A 250 -6.72 16.57 -8.19
C GLN A 250 -5.78 16.91 -9.36
N SER A 251 -4.47 17.04 -9.09
CA SER A 251 -3.45 17.36 -10.08
C SER A 251 -2.49 16.18 -10.27
N ARG A 252 -2.29 15.75 -11.52
CA ARG A 252 -1.43 14.59 -11.84
C ARG A 252 -0.01 14.78 -11.32
N ILE A 253 0.61 15.92 -11.61
CA ILE A 253 1.98 16.22 -11.14
C ILE A 253 2.07 16.33 -9.62
N HIS A 254 1.03 16.84 -8.94
CA HIS A 254 1.02 16.86 -7.47
C HIS A 254 0.92 15.45 -6.90
N CYS A 255 0.12 14.57 -7.51
CA CYS A 255 0.05 13.17 -7.12
C CYS A 255 1.39 12.47 -7.35
N THR A 256 2.03 12.68 -8.50
CA THR A 256 3.36 12.13 -8.82
C THR A 256 4.43 12.60 -7.82
N ARG A 257 4.42 13.88 -7.43
CA ARG A 257 5.32 14.43 -6.41
C ARG A 257 5.05 13.84 -5.03
N LEU A 258 3.78 13.75 -4.62
CA LEU A 258 3.39 13.20 -3.31
C LEU A 258 3.80 11.73 -3.18
N ALA A 259 3.46 10.91 -4.19
CA ALA A 259 3.84 9.50 -4.22
C ALA A 259 5.37 9.31 -4.29
N GLY A 260 6.06 10.12 -5.09
CA GLY A 260 7.51 10.11 -5.18
C GLY A 260 8.18 10.50 -3.86
N ASN A 261 7.67 11.49 -3.15
CA ASN A 261 8.21 11.89 -1.84
C ASN A 261 8.05 10.74 -0.81
N LYS A 262 6.95 9.98 -0.86
CA LYS A 262 6.79 8.78 -0.03
C LYS A 262 7.82 7.70 -0.38
N ALA A 263 8.07 7.47 -1.68
CA ALA A 263 9.11 6.55 -2.14
C ALA A 263 10.51 6.97 -1.69
N ASP A 264 10.81 8.27 -1.72
CA ASP A 264 12.06 8.83 -1.23
C ASP A 264 12.20 8.61 0.29
N THR A 265 11.16 8.87 1.08
CA THR A 265 11.17 8.59 2.53
C THR A 265 11.34 7.09 2.83
N TRP A 266 10.67 6.21 2.09
CA TRP A 266 10.88 4.76 2.19
C TRP A 266 12.34 4.38 1.95
N PHE A 267 13.00 5.01 0.98
CA PHE A 267 14.40 4.72 0.68
C PHE A 267 15.37 5.36 1.67
N LEU A 268 15.08 6.56 2.18
CA LEU A 268 15.87 7.21 3.22
C LEU A 268 15.88 6.41 4.53
N ARG A 269 14.85 5.62 4.82
CA ARG A 269 14.83 4.68 5.96
C ARG A 269 15.94 3.62 5.90
N GLN A 270 16.52 3.40 4.73
CA GLN A 270 17.62 2.45 4.49
C GLN A 270 18.99 3.12 4.59
N HIS A 271 19.05 4.45 4.77
CA HIS A 271 20.30 5.18 4.90
C HIS A 271 21.06 4.69 6.16
N PRO A 272 22.40 4.51 6.11
CA PRO A 272 23.18 4.03 7.26
C PRO A 272 22.92 4.79 8.56
N LYS A 273 22.86 6.13 8.51
CA LYS A 273 22.52 6.98 9.68
C LYS A 273 21.13 6.68 10.27
N VAL A 274 20.15 6.28 9.45
CA VAL A 274 18.80 5.93 9.92
C VAL A 274 18.79 4.52 10.50
N LEU A 275 19.44 3.57 9.84
CA LEU A 275 19.58 2.19 10.32
C LEU A 275 20.30 2.12 11.67
N SER A 276 21.26 3.01 11.91
CA SER A 276 22.04 3.07 13.14
C SER A 276 21.46 3.99 14.21
N LEU A 277 20.21 4.44 14.11
CA LEU A 277 19.63 5.36 15.10
C LEU A 277 19.64 4.74 16.51
N PRO A 278 20.27 5.39 17.51
CA PRO A 278 20.50 4.83 18.83
C PRO A 278 19.29 5.04 19.74
N PHE A 279 18.17 4.36 19.49
CA PHE A 279 16.95 4.54 20.28
C PHE A 279 17.12 4.22 21.77
N VAL A 280 16.39 4.93 22.64
CA VAL A 280 16.29 4.59 24.06
C VAL A 280 15.70 3.20 24.27
N ASP A 281 16.08 2.55 25.37
CA ASP A 281 15.57 1.22 25.72
C ASP A 281 14.05 1.27 25.96
N GLY A 282 13.34 0.27 25.44
CA GLY A 282 11.89 0.15 25.63
C GLY A 282 11.03 1.15 24.85
N ILE A 283 11.59 1.87 23.87
CA ILE A 283 10.80 2.77 23.01
C ILE A 283 9.61 2.03 22.38
N ARG A 284 8.42 2.64 22.47
CA ARG A 284 7.21 2.09 21.84
C ARG A 284 7.33 2.17 20.31
N ARG A 285 6.84 1.16 19.60
CA ARG A 285 6.92 1.07 18.12
C ARG A 285 6.40 2.33 17.42
N ALA A 286 5.21 2.81 17.80
CA ALA A 286 4.65 4.03 17.22
C ALA A 286 5.54 5.27 17.47
N ASN A 287 6.14 5.40 18.66
CA ASN A 287 7.04 6.51 18.96
C ASN A 287 8.33 6.42 18.13
N ARG A 288 8.88 5.23 17.96
CA ARG A 288 10.05 4.99 17.10
C ARG A 288 9.76 5.35 15.65
N ASP A 289 8.61 4.90 15.13
CA ASP A 289 8.22 5.15 13.75
C ASP A 289 8.04 6.65 13.47
N ASN A 290 7.40 7.38 14.38
CA ASN A 290 7.31 8.85 14.31
C ASN A 290 8.69 9.52 14.42
N ALA A 291 9.54 9.06 15.34
CA ALA A 291 10.87 9.64 15.52
C ALA A 291 11.75 9.48 14.27
N ILE A 292 11.65 8.34 13.57
CA ILE A 292 12.34 8.11 12.28
C ILE A 292 11.81 9.06 11.21
N ASP A 293 10.49 9.19 11.09
CA ASP A 293 9.88 10.04 10.08
C ASP A 293 10.28 11.52 10.27
N VAL A 294 10.20 12.01 11.51
CA VAL A 294 10.63 13.37 11.86
C VAL A 294 12.13 13.56 11.68
N TYR A 295 12.96 12.58 12.05
CA TYR A 295 14.40 12.63 11.81
C TYR A 295 14.74 12.75 10.30
N ILE A 296 13.98 12.07 9.45
CA ILE A 296 14.15 12.11 7.99
C ILE A 296 13.58 13.40 7.39
N SER A 297 12.66 14.09 8.05
CA SER A 297 12.01 15.29 7.52
C SER A 297 12.89 16.55 7.65
N GLU A 298 12.35 17.69 7.21
CA GLU A 298 12.96 19.01 7.46
C GLU A 298 12.81 19.46 8.92
N GLU A 299 11.93 18.81 9.68
CA GLU A 299 11.59 19.11 11.08
C GLU A 299 12.39 18.26 12.08
N HIS A 300 13.57 17.76 11.67
CA HIS A 300 14.41 16.89 12.51
C HIS A 300 14.76 17.49 13.88
N ASP A 301 14.76 18.82 14.02
CA ASP A 301 14.94 19.50 15.31
C ASP A 301 13.86 19.13 16.35
N ASP A 302 12.67 18.69 15.96
CA ASP A 302 11.63 18.24 16.89
C ASP A 302 12.01 16.95 17.64
N VAL A 303 12.98 16.18 17.11
CA VAL A 303 13.55 15.01 17.78
C VAL A 303 15.03 15.16 18.11
N LEU A 304 15.72 16.20 17.62
CA LEU A 304 17.17 16.39 17.82
C LEU A 304 17.56 17.58 18.72
N ARG A 305 16.68 18.56 18.94
CA ARG A 305 17.03 19.74 19.74
C ARG A 305 17.38 19.41 21.19
N ASP A 306 18.16 20.28 21.81
CA ASP A 306 18.60 20.12 23.18
C ASP A 306 17.41 20.02 24.15
N GLY A 307 17.40 18.96 24.96
CA GLY A 307 16.33 18.64 25.90
C GLY A 307 15.18 17.79 25.32
N GLU A 308 15.15 17.59 24.00
CA GLU A 308 14.17 16.71 23.35
C GLU A 308 14.77 15.36 22.95
N TRP A 309 15.99 15.34 22.40
CA TRP A 309 16.55 14.12 21.82
C TRP A 309 16.66 12.95 22.82
N GLN A 310 16.86 13.23 24.11
CA GLN A 310 16.97 12.23 25.17
C GLN A 310 15.68 11.42 25.37
N LYS A 311 14.53 11.92 24.89
CA LYS A 311 13.25 11.20 24.93
C LYS A 311 13.21 10.04 23.92
N TRP A 312 14.04 10.12 22.88
CA TRP A 312 13.99 9.25 21.71
C TRP A 312 15.26 8.42 21.55
N PHE A 313 16.43 9.01 21.85
CA PHE A 313 17.75 8.44 21.57
C PHE A 313 18.66 8.41 22.81
N LYS A 314 19.57 7.41 22.87
CA LYS A 314 20.61 7.23 23.89
C LYS A 314 21.74 8.24 23.76
N GLU A 315 22.04 8.63 22.53
CA GLU A 315 22.97 9.71 22.19
C GLU A 315 22.34 10.54 21.05
N ARG A 316 22.69 11.83 20.96
CA ARG A 316 22.12 12.71 19.93
C ARG A 316 22.63 12.29 18.55
N PRO A 317 21.76 11.79 17.64
CA PRO A 317 22.18 11.45 16.29
C PRO A 317 22.67 12.68 15.53
N GLU A 318 23.61 12.49 14.61
CA GLU A 318 23.91 13.51 13.61
C GLU A 318 22.71 13.75 12.71
N VAL A 319 22.51 15.00 12.30
CA VAL A 319 21.50 15.35 11.30
C VAL A 319 21.82 14.61 10.00
N LEU A 320 20.78 14.04 9.39
CA LEU A 320 20.83 13.63 7.99
C LEU A 320 20.59 14.89 7.14
N THR A 321 21.66 15.46 6.61
CA THR A 321 21.61 16.75 5.91
C THR A 321 20.86 16.64 4.57
N MET A 322 20.38 17.76 4.04
CA MET A 322 19.66 17.76 2.76
C MET A 322 20.54 17.26 1.59
N ASP A 323 21.83 17.52 1.63
CA ASP A 323 22.76 17.06 0.59
C ASP A 323 23.02 15.54 0.70
N GLU A 324 23.14 14.99 1.92
CA GLU A 324 23.19 13.54 2.13
C GLU A 324 21.90 12.85 1.67
N LYS A 325 20.72 13.43 1.96
CA LYS A 325 19.43 12.91 1.49
C LYS A 325 19.39 12.84 -0.03
N LYS A 326 19.74 13.94 -0.71
CA LYS A 326 19.78 14.01 -2.18
C LYS A 326 20.77 13.02 -2.77
N ALA A 327 21.97 12.93 -2.19
CA ALA A 327 23.01 12.01 -2.65
C ALA A 327 22.56 10.55 -2.50
N TRP A 328 21.94 10.19 -1.37
CA TRP A 328 21.37 8.87 -1.16
C TRP A 328 20.25 8.56 -2.16
N ILE A 329 19.24 9.43 -2.28
CA ILE A 329 18.12 9.23 -3.21
C ILE A 329 18.60 9.07 -4.65
N ALA A 330 19.63 9.80 -5.07
CA ALA A 330 20.21 9.69 -6.41
C ALA A 330 20.82 8.31 -6.71
N THR A 331 21.07 7.46 -5.70
CA THR A 331 21.52 6.07 -5.89
C THR A 331 20.37 5.09 -6.16
N GLN A 332 19.12 5.52 -5.97
CA GLN A 332 17.96 4.68 -6.25
C GLN A 332 17.82 4.43 -7.74
N MET A 333 17.59 3.18 -8.14
CA MET A 333 17.35 2.80 -9.53
C MET A 333 16.38 1.61 -9.62
N GLY A 334 15.82 1.39 -10.82
CA GLY A 334 14.98 0.21 -11.10
C GLY A 334 13.60 0.29 -10.46
N VAL A 335 13.11 1.48 -10.11
CA VAL A 335 11.76 1.66 -9.58
C VAL A 335 10.74 1.61 -10.72
N ALA A 336 9.63 0.94 -10.49
CA ALA A 336 8.47 0.92 -11.36
C ALA A 336 7.46 1.99 -10.93
N LEU A 337 6.79 2.62 -11.89
CA LEU A 337 5.76 3.62 -11.64
C LEU A 337 4.50 3.28 -12.44
N GLY A 338 3.36 3.21 -11.76
CA GLY A 338 2.03 3.17 -12.37
C GLY A 338 1.29 4.50 -12.23
N SER A 339 0.44 4.84 -13.22
CA SER A 339 -0.55 5.92 -13.09
C SER A 339 -1.95 5.46 -13.49
N ASP A 340 -2.98 5.88 -12.72
CA ASP A 340 -4.37 5.53 -13.00
C ASP A 340 -4.97 6.25 -14.21
N ALA A 341 -4.35 7.35 -14.67
CA ALA A 341 -4.68 8.05 -15.91
C ALA A 341 -3.42 8.58 -16.58
N PHE A 342 -3.56 9.08 -17.82
CA PHE A 342 -2.42 9.54 -18.60
C PHE A 342 -1.65 10.69 -17.94
N PHE A 343 -0.37 10.84 -18.30
CA PHE A 343 0.44 12.00 -17.97
C PHE A 343 0.18 13.16 -18.94
N PRO A 344 -0.24 14.34 -18.44
CA PRO A 344 -0.48 15.48 -19.31
C PRO A 344 0.82 16.04 -19.93
N PHE A 345 1.94 15.98 -19.21
CA PHE A 345 3.23 16.53 -19.60
C PHE A 345 4.40 15.69 -19.07
N GLY A 346 5.58 15.85 -19.68
CA GLY A 346 6.82 15.16 -19.28
C GLY A 346 7.34 15.52 -17.88
N ASP A 347 6.78 16.54 -17.21
CA ASP A 347 7.15 16.92 -15.84
C ASP A 347 6.92 15.79 -14.81
N ASN A 348 5.97 14.90 -15.09
CA ASN A 348 5.74 13.68 -14.30
C ASN A 348 6.92 12.72 -14.42
N VAL A 349 7.43 12.52 -15.63
CA VAL A 349 8.61 11.68 -15.91
C VAL A 349 9.87 12.31 -15.29
N GLU A 350 10.03 13.63 -15.40
CA GLU A 350 11.11 14.38 -14.73
C GLU A 350 11.08 14.20 -13.21
N ARG A 351 9.90 14.19 -12.58
CA ARG A 351 9.78 13.90 -11.14
C ARG A 351 10.06 12.43 -10.83
N ALA A 352 9.55 11.51 -11.64
CA ALA A 352 9.72 10.07 -11.46
C ALA A 352 11.21 9.67 -11.52
N HIS A 353 11.96 10.21 -12.48
CA HIS A 353 13.39 9.99 -12.63
C HIS A 353 14.17 10.28 -11.34
N LYS A 354 13.81 11.35 -10.63
CA LYS A 354 14.47 11.77 -9.38
C LYS A 354 14.31 10.78 -8.23
N SER A 355 13.36 9.84 -8.32
CA SER A 355 13.17 8.75 -7.35
C SER A 355 13.62 7.39 -7.92
N GLY A 356 14.48 7.39 -8.94
CA GLY A 356 15.07 6.18 -9.50
C GLY A 356 14.15 5.35 -10.39
N VAL A 357 13.08 5.95 -10.92
CA VAL A 357 12.17 5.26 -11.84
C VAL A 357 12.89 4.92 -13.14
N SER A 358 12.73 3.67 -13.57
CA SER A 358 13.24 3.16 -14.84
C SER A 358 12.14 2.56 -15.71
N TYR A 359 10.98 2.26 -15.12
CA TYR A 359 9.87 1.56 -15.77
C TYR A 359 8.56 2.27 -15.47
N ILE A 360 7.76 2.57 -16.50
CA ILE A 360 6.49 3.30 -16.37
C ILE A 360 5.38 2.51 -17.07
N ALA A 361 4.21 2.43 -16.43
CA ALA A 361 2.96 2.04 -17.07
C ALA A 361 1.89 3.10 -16.81
N GLU A 362 1.30 3.60 -17.89
CA GLU A 362 0.19 4.55 -17.85
C GLU A 362 -0.78 4.26 -19.01
N PRO A 363 -2.00 4.82 -19.03
CA PRO A 363 -2.95 4.48 -20.10
C PRO A 363 -2.59 5.04 -21.49
N GLY A 364 -1.82 6.14 -21.54
CA GLY A 364 -1.65 6.94 -22.76
C GLY A 364 -2.92 7.73 -23.12
N GLY A 365 -2.85 8.52 -24.19
CA GLY A 365 -3.97 9.32 -24.70
C GLY A 365 -3.90 10.81 -24.35
N SER A 366 -2.75 11.33 -23.93
CA SER A 366 -2.52 12.76 -23.85
C SER A 366 -2.34 13.35 -25.26
N ILE A 367 -2.77 14.60 -25.46
CA ILE A 367 -2.41 15.37 -26.66
C ILE A 367 -0.88 15.56 -26.75
N ARG A 368 -0.18 15.41 -25.63
CA ARG A 368 1.26 15.60 -25.47
C ARG A 368 2.00 14.30 -25.13
N ASP A 369 1.47 13.16 -25.57
CA ASP A 369 2.14 11.86 -25.40
C ASP A 369 3.55 11.88 -26.02
N ASP A 370 3.75 12.61 -27.12
CA ASP A 370 5.06 12.85 -27.75
C ASP A 370 6.09 13.41 -26.75
N ASN A 371 5.72 14.44 -26.00
CA ASN A 371 6.58 15.05 -24.99
C ASN A 371 6.87 14.11 -23.81
N VAL A 372 5.88 13.32 -23.40
CA VAL A 372 6.03 12.35 -22.31
C VAL A 372 7.00 11.23 -22.71
N ILE A 373 6.82 10.68 -23.92
CA ILE A 373 7.68 9.63 -24.49
C ILE A 373 9.11 10.15 -24.70
N GLU A 374 9.28 11.33 -25.29
CA GLU A 374 10.59 11.96 -25.47
C GLU A 374 11.32 12.14 -24.13
N THR A 375 10.60 12.55 -23.08
CA THR A 375 11.18 12.73 -21.74
C THR A 375 11.58 11.38 -21.13
N ALA A 376 10.83 10.31 -21.35
CA ALA A 376 11.19 8.97 -20.89
C ALA A 376 12.42 8.44 -21.64
N ASP A 377 12.48 8.64 -22.96
CA ASP A 377 13.61 8.25 -23.81
C ASP A 377 14.91 8.98 -23.44
N LYS A 378 14.82 10.28 -23.11
CA LYS A 378 15.96 11.07 -22.59
C LYS A 378 16.66 10.40 -21.40
N TYR A 379 15.92 9.66 -20.57
CA TYR A 379 16.44 8.97 -19.39
C TYR A 379 16.61 7.45 -19.59
N GLY A 380 16.41 6.95 -20.82
CA GLY A 380 16.50 5.52 -21.14
C GLY A 380 15.44 4.65 -20.46
N MET A 381 14.34 5.24 -19.99
CA MET A 381 13.26 4.52 -19.33
C MET A 381 12.47 3.67 -20.33
N VAL A 382 11.77 2.67 -19.80
CA VAL A 382 10.82 1.86 -20.57
C VAL A 382 9.41 2.22 -20.15
N MET A 383 8.57 2.57 -21.12
CA MET A 383 7.19 3.00 -20.88
C MET A 383 6.21 2.16 -21.70
N ALA A 384 5.20 1.61 -21.03
CA ALA A 384 4.06 0.95 -21.66
C ALA A 384 2.81 1.81 -21.57
N PHE A 385 2.07 1.90 -22.68
CA PHE A 385 0.72 2.45 -22.71
C PHE A 385 -0.30 1.32 -22.56
N THR A 386 -0.95 1.24 -21.39
CA THR A 386 -1.89 0.17 -21.04
C THR A 386 -3.22 0.25 -21.77
N GLY A 387 -3.59 1.45 -22.28
CA GLY A 387 -4.88 1.71 -22.90
C GLY A 387 -6.07 1.70 -21.94
N MET A 388 -5.85 1.55 -20.63
CA MET A 388 -6.94 1.43 -19.65
C MET A 388 -6.77 2.38 -18.46
N ARG A 389 -7.78 3.22 -18.23
CA ARG A 389 -7.86 4.14 -17.08
C ARG A 389 -8.43 3.41 -15.85
N LEU A 390 -7.87 3.69 -14.67
CA LEU A 390 -8.16 3.00 -13.41
C LEU A 390 -8.78 3.91 -12.33
N PHE A 391 -9.75 4.76 -12.70
CA PHE A 391 -10.38 5.65 -11.72
C PHE A 391 -11.23 4.92 -10.67
N HIS A 392 -11.19 5.39 -9.42
CA HIS A 392 -11.91 4.81 -8.29
C HIS A 392 -12.42 5.90 -7.30
N HIS A 393 -13.72 5.89 -6.97
CA HIS A 393 -14.42 6.97 -6.23
C HIS A 393 -15.61 6.55 -5.34
#